data_AF-K9EME9-F1
#
_entry.id   AF-K9EME9-F1
#
_cell.length_a   1.000
_cell.length_b   1.000
_cell.length_c   1.000
_cell.angle_alpha   90.00
_cell.angle_beta   90.00
_cell.angle_gamma   90.00
#
_symmetry.space_group_name_H-M   'P 1'
#
loop_
_entity.id
_entity.type
_entity.pdbx_description
1 polymer ?
#
loop_
_entity_poly.entity_id
_entity_poly.type
_entity_poly.pdbx_seq_one_letter_code
_entity_poly.pdbx_strand_id
1 'polypeptide(L)' 'MMTKTIEPIISGCANLVGNNPVIGTKVEYRLFGILLYKKLFYNPSKYGLECWDNYQIVI' A
#
# COMPACT_ATOMS: atom_id res chain seq x y z
N MET A 1 4.24 12.94 21.82
CA MET A 1 3.64 11.62 21.56
C MET A 1 3.82 11.33 20.08
N MET A 2 4.57 10.30 19.75
CA MET A 2 4.74 9.84 18.37
C MET A 2 3.65 8.82 18.06
N THR A 3 2.97 8.95 16.93
CA THR A 3 1.96 8.00 16.45
C THR A 3 2.31 7.53 15.04
N LYS A 4 2.01 6.26 14.77
CA LYS A 4 2.16 5.64 13.46
C LYS A 4 0.82 5.03 13.09
N THR A 5 0.26 5.38 11.94
CA THR A 5 -0.95 4.77 11.40
C THR A 5 -0.63 4.04 10.10
N ILE A 6 -1.26 2.88 9.92
CA ILE A 6 -1.11 2.03 8.75
C ILE A 6 -2.51 1.68 8.27
N GLU A 7 -2.86 2.11 7.06
CA GLU A 7 -4.19 1.94 6.47
C GLU A 7 -4.08 1.15 5.16
N PRO A 8 -4.86 0.07 4.97
CA PRO A 8 -4.90 -0.63 3.70
C PRO A 8 -5.53 0.25 2.61
N ILE A 9 -5.01 0.16 1.39
CA ILE A 9 -5.61 0.80 0.21
C ILE A 9 -6.40 -0.28 -0.51
N ILE A 10 -7.71 -0.07 -0.66
CA ILE A 10 -8.63 -1.04 -1.25
C ILE A 10 -9.04 -0.57 -2.65
N SER A 11 -9.02 -1.46 -3.64
CA SER A 11 -9.51 -1.13 -4.98
C SER A 11 -11.04 -1.16 -5.02
N GLY A 12 -11.65 -0.10 -5.56
CA GLY A 12 -13.09 -0.04 -5.80
C GLY A 12 -13.57 -0.83 -7.03
N CYS A 13 -12.67 -1.55 -7.73
CA CYS A 13 -13.05 -2.39 -8.87
C CYS A 13 -13.65 -3.72 -8.37
N ALA A 14 -14.84 -3.61 -7.78
CA ALA A 14 -15.62 -4.69 -7.19
C ALA A 14 -16.38 -5.53 -8.24
N ASN A 15 -15.77 -5.81 -9.40
CA ASN A 15 -16.41 -6.58 -10.46
C ASN A 15 -15.99 -8.05 -10.51
N LEU A 16 -15.23 -8.52 -9.51
CA LEU A 16 -14.93 -9.94 -9.33
C LEU A 16 -15.39 -10.36 -7.95
N VAL A 17 -16.43 -11.19 -7.97
CA VAL A 17 -17.12 -11.87 -6.87
C VAL A 17 -16.22 -12.08 -5.62
N GLY A 18 -16.53 -11.37 -4.54
CA GLY A 18 -16.27 -11.83 -3.17
C GLY A 18 -15.10 -11.22 -2.39
N ASN A 19 -14.12 -10.55 -3.01
CA ASN A 19 -12.99 -9.96 -2.29
C ASN A 19 -12.57 -8.62 -2.89
N ASN A 20 -12.72 -7.52 -2.14
CA ASN A 20 -12.11 -6.25 -2.52
C ASN A 20 -10.58 -6.37 -2.33
N PRO A 21 -9.76 -6.41 -3.38
CA PRO A 21 -8.34 -6.66 -3.22
C PRO A 21 -7.66 -5.45 -2.56
N VAL A 22 -6.84 -5.72 -1.55
CA VAL A 22 -5.93 -4.73 -0.97
C VAL A 22 -4.82 -4.46 -1.98
N ILE A 23 -4.84 -3.27 -2.59
CA ILE A 23 -3.91 -2.84 -3.65
C ILE A 23 -2.72 -2.04 -3.12
N GLY A 24 -2.60 -1.90 -1.80
CA GLY A 24 -1.48 -1.19 -1.20
C GLY A 24 -1.69 -0.86 0.26
N THR A 25 -0.81 -0.03 0.78
CA THR A 25 -0.80 0.41 2.17
C THR A 25 -0.34 1.86 2.26
N LYS A 26 -1.01 2.63 3.10
CA LYS A 26 -0.67 4.00 3.45
C LYS A 26 -0.10 4.01 4.86
N VAL A 27 1.04 4.66 5.03
CA VAL A 27 1.71 4.83 6.33
C VAL A 27 1.83 6.31 6.63
N GLU A 28 1.35 6.74 7.79
CA GLU A 28 1.57 8.09 8.32
C GLU A 28 2.30 8.03 9.66
N TYR A 29 3.23 8.95 9.86
CA TYR A 29 3.88 9.20 11.14
C TYR A 29 3.58 10.62 11.58
N ARG A 30 3.14 10.78 12.84
CA ARG A 30 2.81 12.06 13.43
C ARG A 30 3.49 12.24 14.79
N LEU A 31 3.94 13.45 15.08
CA LEU A 31 4.48 13.84 16.38
C LEU A 31 3.60 14.94 16.97
N PHE A 32 2.96 14.68 18.10
CA PHE A 32 1.98 15.57 18.72
C PHE A 32 0.89 16.04 17.74
N GLY A 33 0.43 15.14 16.86
CA GLY A 33 -0.57 15.42 15.82
C GLY A 33 -0.01 16.00 14.52
N ILE A 34 1.21 16.55 14.52
CA ILE A 34 1.89 17.12 13.35
C ILE A 34 2.34 15.98 12.43
N LEU A 35 1.95 16.04 11.16
CA LEU A 35 2.37 15.07 10.14
C LEU A 35 3.85 15.25 9.81
N LEU A 36 4.66 14.24 10.12
CA LEU A 36 6.08 14.21 9.80
C LEU A 36 6.35 13.47 8.49
N TYR A 37 5.60 12.40 8.23
CA TYR A 37 5.82 11.56 7.07
C TYR A 37 4.51 10.92 6.61
N LYS A 38 4.34 10.83 5.29
CA LYS A 38 3.25 10.11 4.64
C LYS A 38 3.79 9.42 3.41
N LYS A 39 3.61 8.10 3.33
CA LYS A 39 3.96 7.32 2.13
C LYS A 39 2.86 6.34 1.77
N LEU A 40 2.69 6.18 0.46
CA LEU A 40 1.83 5.19 -0.16
C LEU A 40 2.73 4.13 -0.78
N PHE A 41 2.43 2.87 -0.47
CA PHE A 41 3.04 1.70 -1.07
C PHE A 41 1.95 0.96 -1.82
N TYR A 42 2.18 0.68 -3.10
CA TYR A 42 1.21 -0.02 -3.93
C TYR A 42 1.72 -1.41 -4.26
N ASN A 43 0.81 -2.37 -4.27
CA ASN A 43 1.10 -3.72 -4.74
C ASN A 43 1.09 -3.72 -6.28
N PRO A 44 1.78 -4.69 -6.93
CA PRO A 44 1.80 -4.82 -8.39
C PRO A 44 0.39 -4.93 -8.98
N SER A 45 -0.54 -5.53 -8.21
CA SER A 45 -1.95 -5.68 -8.56
C SER A 45 -2.64 -4.34 -8.84
N LYS A 46 -2.16 -3.23 -8.27
CA LYS A 46 -2.68 -1.90 -8.63
C LYS A 46 -2.46 -1.56 -10.11
N TYR A 47 -1.37 -2.05 -10.68
CA TYR A 47 -0.93 -1.77 -12.05
C TYR A 47 -1.32 -2.91 -13.01
N GLY A 48 -2.11 -3.89 -12.56
CA GLY A 48 -2.48 -5.06 -13.37
C GLY A 48 -1.37 -6.11 -13.48
N LEU A 49 -0.37 -6.06 -12.61
CA LEU A 49 0.71 -7.05 -12.55
C LEU A 49 0.40 -8.09 -11.46
N GLU A 50 0.60 -9.37 -11.78
CA GLU A 50 0.37 -10.48 -10.83
C GLU A 50 1.50 -10.59 -9.79
N CYS A 51 2.73 -10.24 -10.19
CA CYS A 51 3.92 -10.31 -9.34
C CYS A 51 4.88 -9.14 -9.64
N TRP A 52 5.86 -8.96 -8.76
CA TRP A 52 6.95 -8.02 -8.99
C TRP A 52 7.92 -8.59 -10.02
N ASP A 53 8.43 -7.74 -10.92
CA ASP A 53 9.61 -8.09 -11.70
C ASP A 53 10.79 -8.21 -10.75
N ASN A 54 11.32 -9.42 -10.62
CA ASN A 54 12.56 -9.65 -9.88
C ASN A 54 13.71 -9.06 -10.71
N TYR A 55 14.04 -7.79 -10.47
CA TYR A 55 15.22 -7.18 -11.06
C TYR A 55 16.45 -8.00 -10.65
N GLN A 56 17.24 -8.40 -11.63
CA GLN A 56 18.27 -9.43 -11.55
C GLN A 56 19.10 -9.33 -10.27
N ILE A 57 18.83 -10.21 -9.30
CA ILE A 57 19.75 -10.49 -8.21
C ILE A 57 20.78 -11.45 -8.79
N VAL A 58 21.77 -10.91 -9.51
CA VAL A 58 22.99 -11.67 -9.80
C VAL A 58 23.76 -11.73 -8.48
N ILE A 59 23.72 -12.90 -7.82
CA ILE A 59 24.61 -13.26 -6.71
C ILE A 59 25.79 -14.03 -7.31
#